data_AF-A0A2W4PX98-F1
#
_entry.id   AF-A0A2W4PX98-F1
#
_cell.length_a   1.000
_cell.length_b   1.000
_cell.length_c   1.000
_cell.angle_alpha   90.00
_cell.angle_beta   90.00
_cell.angle_gamma   90.00
#
_symmetry.space_group_name_H-M   'P 1'
#
loop_
_entity.id
_entity.type
_entity.pdbx_description
1 polymer ?
#
loop_
_entity_poly.entity_id
_entity_poly.type
_entity_poly.pdbx_seq_one_letter_code
_entity_poly.pdbx_strand_id
1 'polypeptide(L)'
;MPVRLDAFEGPLDLLLYLIRREEVSIYDIPIARITEQYLAYIADLSDLDIDRAAEYLVMAATLLQIKARTLLPRPPRPEPEPEGTWEEEEDPRAELVRQLELYALYKEAARELARREAQAQRVWTRGCYPEPPGGLSL
;
A
#
# COMPACT_ATOMS: atom_id res chain seq x y z
N MET A 1 -9.22 9.84 -19.60
CA MET A 1 -9.83 10.23 -18.31
C MET A 1 -8.68 10.46 -17.34
N PRO A 2 -8.46 11.70 -16.83
CA PRO A 2 -7.38 11.98 -15.89
C PRO A 2 -7.64 11.22 -14.57
N VAL A 3 -6.66 10.44 -14.12
CA VAL A 3 -6.73 9.68 -12.86
C VAL A 3 -6.38 10.66 -11.75
N ARG A 4 -7.35 11.01 -10.90
CA ARG A 4 -7.18 11.92 -9.76
C ARG A 4 -6.62 11.16 -8.55
N LEU A 5 -5.77 11.79 -7.73
CA LEU A 5 -5.28 11.23 -6.47
C LEU A 5 -6.40 10.85 -5.50
N ASP A 6 -7.58 11.48 -5.61
CA ASP A 6 -8.76 11.14 -4.81
C ASP A 6 -9.23 9.69 -4.97
N ALA A 7 -8.76 8.97 -6.00
CA ALA A 7 -9.06 7.56 -6.21
C ALA A 7 -8.17 6.60 -5.40
N PHE A 8 -7.09 7.08 -4.79
CA PHE A 8 -6.11 6.25 -4.09
C PHE A 8 -6.08 6.54 -2.60
N GLU A 9 -6.08 5.46 -1.81
CA GLU A 9 -5.98 5.52 -0.35
C GLU A 9 -4.51 5.55 0.11
N GLY A 10 -3.72 6.47 -0.47
CA GLY A 10 -2.32 6.71 -0.11
C GLY A 10 -1.27 6.13 -1.07
N PRO A 11 0.03 6.30 -0.74
CA PRO A 11 1.14 6.01 -1.65
C PRO A 11 1.34 4.51 -1.92
N LEU A 12 1.07 3.65 -0.94
CA LEU A 12 1.14 2.19 -1.12
C LEU A 12 0.11 1.69 -2.13
N ASP A 13 -1.07 2.32 -2.17
CA ASP A 13 -2.12 1.95 -3.11
C ASP A 13 -1.75 2.31 -4.55
N LEU A 14 -1.20 3.52 -4.72
CA LEU A 14 -0.66 3.94 -6.01
C LEU A 14 0.44 2.99 -6.48
N LEU A 15 1.35 2.58 -5.59
CA LEU A 15 2.38 1.61 -5.93
C LEU A 15 1.81 0.25 -6.35
N LEU A 16 0.83 -0.29 -5.61
CA LEU A 16 0.15 -1.52 -6.00
C LEU A 16 -0.54 -1.39 -7.36
N TYR A 17 -1.13 -0.24 -7.66
CA TYR A 17 -1.72 0.03 -8.96
C TYR A 17 -0.67 0.03 -10.08
N LEU A 18 0.46 0.72 -9.88
CA LEU A 18 1.55 0.78 -10.86
C LEU A 18 2.17 -0.60 -11.12
N ILE A 19 2.41 -1.39 -10.07
CA ILE A 19 2.97 -2.74 -10.17
C ILE A 19 2.02 -3.67 -10.96
N ARG A 20 0.72 -3.62 -10.66
CA ARG A 20 -0.28 -4.39 -11.41
C ARG A 20 -0.37 -3.96 -12.87
N ARG A 21 -0.23 -2.66 -13.16
CA ARG A 21 -0.28 -2.11 -14.52
C ARG A 21 0.90 -2.56 -15.37
N GLU A 22 2.08 -2.73 -14.77
CA GLU A 22 3.25 -3.27 -15.47
C GLU A 22 3.24 -4.81 -15.61
N GLU A 23 2.23 -5.51 -15.06
CA GLU A 23 2.17 -6.98 -15.02
C GLU A 23 3.39 -7.62 -14.32
N VAL A 24 3.98 -6.89 -13.37
CA VAL A 24 5.18 -7.31 -12.65
C VAL A 24 4.82 -7.98 -11.32
N SER A 25 5.59 -9.00 -10.94
CA SER A 25 5.51 -9.64 -9.63
C SER A 25 5.94 -8.67 -8.52
N ILE A 26 5.23 -8.69 -7.39
CA ILE A 26 5.57 -7.89 -6.20
C ILE A 26 6.97 -8.27 -5.65
N TYR A 27 7.49 -9.46 -5.96
CA TYR A 27 8.83 -9.90 -5.56
C TYR A 27 9.96 -9.40 -6.48
N ASP A 28 9.65 -9.04 -7.73
CA ASP A 28 10.66 -8.62 -8.72
C ASP A 28 10.34 -7.23 -9.28
N ILE A 29 10.25 -6.26 -8.38
CA ILE A 29 9.86 -4.89 -8.73
C ILE A 29 11.05 -4.19 -9.42
N PRO A 30 10.91 -3.70 -10.68
CA PRO A 30 11.89 -2.85 -11.33
C PRO A 30 11.80 -1.45 -10.70
N ILE A 31 12.49 -1.28 -9.56
CA ILE A 31 12.45 -0.05 -8.76
C ILE A 31 12.70 1.20 -9.62
N ALA A 32 13.64 1.15 -10.56
CA ALA A 32 13.93 2.27 -11.44
C ALA A 32 12.69 2.74 -12.22
N ARG A 33 11.95 1.81 -12.85
CA ARG A 33 10.75 2.09 -13.64
C ARG A 33 9.58 2.53 -12.79
N ILE A 34 9.33 1.84 -11.66
CA ILE A 34 8.23 2.19 -10.76
C ILE A 34 8.47 3.56 -10.13
N THR A 35 9.70 3.88 -9.76
CA THR A 35 10.06 5.21 -9.22
C THR A 35 9.79 6.31 -10.26
N GLU A 36 10.18 6.10 -11.52
CA GLU A 36 9.94 7.06 -12.59
C GLU A 36 8.43 7.30 -12.83
N GLN A 37 7.65 6.22 -12.87
CA GLN A 37 6.19 6.33 -12.99
C GLN A 37 5.53 7.00 -11.79
N TYR A 38 5.99 6.68 -10.60
CA TYR A 38 5.48 7.26 -9.37
C TYR A 38 5.73 8.77 -9.35
N LEU A 39 6.96 9.19 -9.65
CA LEU A 39 7.35 10.61 -9.73
C LEU A 39 6.57 11.36 -10.81
N ALA A 40 6.41 10.76 -12.00
CA ALA A 40 5.61 11.35 -13.08
C ALA A 40 4.15 11.55 -12.64
N TYR A 41 3.57 10.53 -11.98
CA TYR A 41 2.20 10.59 -11.49
C TYR A 41 2.02 11.72 -10.48
N ILE A 42 2.86 11.81 -9.46
CA ILE A 42 2.73 12.87 -8.45
C ILE A 42 3.07 14.28 -9.00
N ALA A 43 3.92 14.38 -10.03
CA ALA A 43 4.24 15.65 -10.69
C ALA A 43 3.04 16.18 -11.49
N ASP A 44 2.35 15.31 -12.23
CA ASP A 44 1.12 15.66 -12.97
C ASP A 44 -0.04 16.11 -12.05
N LEU A 45 0.09 15.85 -10.74
CA LEU A 45 -0.92 16.12 -9.72
C LEU A 45 -0.55 17.28 -8.79
N SER A 46 0.64 17.86 -8.94
CA SER A 46 1.18 18.92 -8.05
C SER A 46 0.41 20.25 -8.07
N ASP A 47 -0.59 20.41 -8.93
CA ASP A 47 -1.57 21.50 -8.88
C ASP A 47 -2.69 21.28 -7.83
N LEU A 48 -2.79 20.08 -7.23
CA LEU A 48 -3.88 19.65 -6.33
C LEU A 48 -3.37 19.16 -4.96
N ASP A 49 -3.80 19.84 -3.89
CA ASP A 49 -3.74 19.45 -2.47
C ASP A 49 -2.37 19.16 -1.82
N ILE A 50 -1.79 20.20 -1.24
CA ILE A 50 -0.56 20.18 -0.41
C ILE A 50 -0.72 19.29 0.84
N ASP A 51 -1.92 19.22 1.44
CA ASP A 51 -2.14 18.52 2.71
C ASP A 51 -1.93 17.00 2.62
N ARG A 52 -2.22 16.40 1.45
CA ARG A 52 -1.99 14.96 1.21
C ARG A 52 -0.60 14.67 0.66
N ALA A 53 0.10 15.68 0.13
CA ALA A 53 1.37 15.49 -0.57
C ALA A 53 2.50 14.95 0.33
N ALA A 54 2.44 15.18 1.65
CA ALA A 54 3.51 14.79 2.58
C ALA A 54 3.83 13.28 2.54
N GLU A 55 2.82 12.42 2.62
CA GLU A 55 3.00 10.96 2.58
C GLU A 55 3.58 10.50 1.23
N TYR A 56 3.16 11.15 0.14
CA TYR A 56 3.66 10.84 -1.20
C TYR A 56 5.12 11.25 -1.38
N LEU A 57 5.53 12.38 -0.80
CA LEU A 57 6.91 12.85 -0.80
C LEU A 57 7.83 11.94 0.03
N VAL A 58 7.35 11.48 1.19
CA VAL A 58 8.08 10.50 1.99
C VAL A 58 8.32 9.23 1.18
N MET A 59 7.30 8.70 0.51
CA MET A 59 7.45 7.53 -0.35
C MET A 59 8.38 7.79 -1.55
N ALA A 60 8.31 8.98 -2.17
CA ALA A 60 9.23 9.36 -3.24
C ALA A 60 10.69 9.31 -2.79
N ALA A 61 10.98 9.85 -1.60
CA ALA A 61 12.32 9.83 -1.02
C ALA A 61 12.79 8.38 -0.73
N THR A 62 11.90 7.54 -0.20
CA THR A 62 12.17 6.11 0.03
C THR A 62 12.51 5.39 -1.28
N LEU A 63 11.72 5.58 -2.34
CA LEU A 63 11.97 4.97 -3.64
C LEU A 63 13.31 5.42 -4.25
N LEU A 64 13.63 6.71 -4.14
CA LEU A 64 14.91 7.25 -4.59
C LEU A 64 16.09 6.66 -3.80
N GLN A 65 15.96 6.51 -2.49
CA GLN A 65 16.97 5.88 -1.64
C GLN A 65 17.20 4.42 -2.05
N ILE A 66 16.13 3.67 -2.28
CA ILE A 66 16.20 2.28 -2.74
C ILE A 66 16.87 2.24 -4.13
N LYS A 67 16.44 3.08 -5.08
CA LYS A 67 17.04 3.18 -6.44
C LYS A 67 18.54 3.45 -6.37
N ALA A 68 18.97 4.40 -5.54
CA ALA A 68 20.39 4.71 -5.35
C ALA A 68 21.16 3.51 -4.79
N ARG A 69 20.66 2.86 -3.74
CA ARG A 69 21.29 1.67 -3.14
C ARG A 69 21.38 0.49 -4.11
N THR A 70 20.35 0.26 -4.92
CA THR A 70 20.34 -0.83 -5.91
C THR A 70 21.31 -0.58 -7.07
N LEU A 71 21.54 0.67 -7.45
CA LEU A 71 22.41 1.04 -8.58
C LEU A 71 23.88 1.24 -8.19
N LEU A 72 24.18 1.48 -6.91
CA LEU A 72 25.55 1.71 -6.46
C LEU A 72 26.36 0.40 -6.46
N PRO A 73 27.59 0.41 -7.00
CA PRO A 73 28.48 -0.74 -6.93
C PRO A 73 28.82 -1.02 -5.46
N ARG A 74 28.60 -2.27 -5.04
CA ARG A 74 28.92 -2.69 -3.67
C ARG A 74 30.43 -2.68 -3.48
N PRO A 75 30.94 -2.16 -2.35
CA PRO A 75 32.36 -2.29 -2.03
C PRO A 75 32.74 -3.78 -2.03
N PRO A 76 33.97 -4.13 -2.48
CA PRO A 76 34.41 -5.52 -2.48
C PRO A 76 34.23 -6.11 -1.09
N ARG A 77 33.53 -7.25 -1.02
CA ARG A 77 33.24 -7.96 0.23
C ARG A 77 34.57 -8.22 0.95
N PRO A 78 34.73 -7.80 2.21
CA PRO A 78 35.90 -8.18 2.99
C PRO A 78 36.00 -9.71 3.03
N GLU A 79 37.21 -10.23 2.96
CA GLU A 79 37.48 -11.67 3.07
C GLU A 79 36.83 -12.21 4.34
N PRO A 80 36.23 -13.42 4.31
CA PRO A 80 35.52 -13.95 5.46
C PRO A 80 36.47 -14.05 6.67
N GLU A 81 36.13 -13.37 7.75
CA GLU A 81 36.79 -13.53 9.05
C GLU A 81 36.55 -14.97 9.56
N PRO A 82 37.50 -15.55 10.33
CA PRO A 82 37.47 -16.98 10.71
C PRO A 82 36.28 -17.41 11.57
N GLU A 83 35.45 -16.47 12.05
CA GLU A 83 34.18 -16.72 12.76
C GLU A 83 32.94 -16.41 11.89
N GLY A 84 32.93 -16.90 10.65
CA GLY A 84 31.76 -17.55 10.05
C GLY A 84 30.41 -16.84 10.02
N THR A 85 30.34 -15.51 10.10
CA THR A 85 29.07 -14.78 9.96
C THR A 85 29.10 -13.99 8.67
N TRP A 86 28.54 -14.58 7.61
CA TRP A 86 28.16 -13.81 6.43
C TRP A 86 26.99 -12.92 6.85
N GLU A 87 27.22 -11.63 7.06
CA GLU A 87 26.11 -10.68 7.01
C GLU A 87 25.57 -10.72 5.57
N GLU A 88 24.45 -11.43 5.38
CA GLU A 88 23.63 -11.27 4.18
C GLU A 88 23.06 -9.85 4.22
N GLU A 89 23.60 -8.98 3.38
CA GLU A 89 22.98 -7.69 3.10
C GLU A 89 21.55 -7.93 2.60
N GLU A 90 20.59 -7.65 3.47
CA GLU A 90 19.16 -7.75 3.18
C GLU A 90 18.82 -6.92 1.92
N ASP A 91 17.96 -7.44 1.03
CA ASP A 91 17.56 -6.72 -0.18
C ASP A 91 17.03 -5.33 0.24
N PRO A 92 17.56 -4.21 -0.30
CA PRO A 92 17.10 -2.87 0.07
C PRO A 92 15.60 -2.64 -0.20
N ARG A 93 14.96 -3.52 -0.97
CA ARG A 93 13.53 -3.52 -1.30
C ARG A 93 12.67 -4.31 -0.31
N ALA A 94 13.26 -5.14 0.55
CA ALA A 94 12.55 -6.14 1.35
C ALA A 94 11.44 -5.53 2.22
N GLU A 95 11.74 -4.42 2.91
CA GLU A 95 10.74 -3.75 3.75
C GLU A 95 9.58 -3.18 2.93
N LEU A 96 9.85 -2.61 1.75
CA LEU A 96 8.82 -2.08 0.87
C LEU A 96 7.92 -3.20 0.35
N VAL A 97 8.50 -4.34 -0.07
CA VAL A 97 7.75 -5.52 -0.51
C VAL A 97 6.82 -6.00 0.59
N ARG A 98 7.34 -6.16 1.81
CA ARG A 98 6.55 -6.58 2.98
C ARG A 98 5.36 -5.65 3.23
N GLN A 99 5.57 -4.33 3.15
CA GLN A 99 4.51 -3.35 3.32
C GLN A 99 3.44 -3.45 2.23
N LEU A 100 3.85 -3.67 0.98
CA LEU A 100 2.93 -3.83 -0.16
C LEU A 100 2.10 -5.11 -0.04
N GLU A 101 2.69 -6.22 0.39
CA GLU A 101 1.98 -7.48 0.63
C GLU A 101 0.94 -7.33 1.74
N LEU A 102 1.34 -6.74 2.88
CA LEU A 102 0.47 -6.52 4.01
C LEU A 102 -0.71 -5.60 3.63
N TYR A 103 -0.42 -4.51 2.93
CA TYR A 103 -1.45 -3.60 2.45
C TYR A 103 -2.39 -4.28 1.44
N ALA A 104 -1.86 -5.10 0.51
CA ALA A 104 -2.67 -5.86 -0.44
C ALA A 104 -3.63 -6.83 0.28
N LEU A 105 -3.15 -7.54 1.30
CA LEU A 105 -3.95 -8.44 2.13
C LEU A 105 -5.09 -7.70 2.83
N TYR A 106 -4.79 -6.59 3.51
CA TYR A 106 -5.82 -5.80 4.19
C TYR A 106 -6.80 -5.17 3.22
N LYS A 107 -6.33 -4.73 2.04
CA LYS A 107 -7.21 -4.20 0.99
C LYS A 107 -8.19 -5.26 0.50
N GLU A 108 -7.77 -6.51 0.37
CA GLU A 108 -8.65 -7.61 0.00
C GLU A 108 -9.65 -7.95 1.11
N ALA A 109 -9.20 -8.01 2.36
CA ALA A 109 -10.08 -8.20 3.52
C ALA A 109 -11.13 -7.09 3.64
N ALA A 110 -10.74 -5.83 3.44
CA ALA A 110 -11.65 -4.69 3.44
C ALA A 110 -12.70 -4.78 2.33
N ARG A 111 -12.32 -5.22 1.13
CA ARG A 111 -13.24 -5.45 0.01
C ARG A 111 -14.27 -6.52 0.32
N GLU A 112 -13.84 -7.63 0.93
CA GLU A 112 -14.75 -8.70 1.33
C GLU A 112 -15.70 -8.23 2.44
N LEU A 113 -15.21 -7.45 3.41
CA LEU A 113 -16.06 -6.86 4.44
C LEU A 113 -17.10 -5.90 3.85
N ALA A 114 -16.70 -5.01 2.95
CA ALA A 114 -17.59 -4.09 2.26
C ALA A 114 -18.67 -4.85 1.44
N ARG A 115 -18.30 -5.99 0.83
CA ARG A 115 -19.26 -6.86 0.13
C ARG A 115 -20.31 -7.43 1.08
N ARG A 116 -19.90 -7.88 2.27
CA ARG A 116 -20.81 -8.41 3.31
C ARG A 116 -21.70 -7.31 3.88
N GLU A 117 -21.15 -6.14 4.12
CA GLU A 117 -21.92 -4.96 4.55
C GLU A 117 -23.01 -4.63 3.53
N ALA A 118 -22.67 -4.56 2.24
CA ALA A 118 -23.63 -4.31 1.17
C ALA A 118 -24.73 -5.38 1.08
N GLN A 119 -24.43 -6.64 1.46
CA GLN A 119 -25.44 -7.69 1.57
C GLN A 119 -26.32 -7.50 2.81
N ALA A 120 -25.74 -7.16 3.96
CA ALA A 120 -26.46 -6.94 5.20
C ALA A 120 -27.42 -5.74 5.10
N GLN A 121 -27.03 -4.68 4.38
CA GLN A 121 -27.89 -3.52 4.11
C GLN A 121 -29.16 -3.86 3.32
N ARG A 122 -29.22 -5.02 2.65
CA ARG A 122 -30.43 -5.51 1.95
C ARG A 122 -31.39 -6.25 2.87
N VAL A 123 -31.03 -6.44 4.15
CA VAL A 123 -31.83 -7.14 5.15
C VAL A 123 -32.32 -6.13 6.17
N TRP A 124 -33.63 -5.86 6.18
CA TRP A 124 -34.26 -5.07 7.25
C TRP A 124 -34.69 -5.98 8.39
N THR A 125 -34.07 -5.81 9.56
CA THR A 125 -34.56 -6.45 10.78
C THR A 125 -35.80 -5.72 11.28
N ARG A 126 -36.80 -6.48 11.74
CA ARG A 126 -37.90 -5.88 12.51
C ARG A 126 -37.28 -5.38 13.80
N GLY A 127 -37.21 -4.06 13.99
CA GLY A 127 -36.66 -3.46 15.19
C GLY A 127 -37.27 -4.15 16.42
N CYS A 128 -36.43 -4.54 17.37
CA CYS A 128 -36.88 -5.08 18.64
C CYS A 128 -37.67 -3.98 19.34
N TYR A 129 -38.98 -3.97 19.17
CA TYR A 129 -39.84 -3.14 20.00
C TYR A 129 -39.75 -3.73 21.40
N PRO A 130 -39.21 -3.01 22.41
CA PRO A 130 -39.32 -3.49 23.77
C PRO A 130 -40.81 -3.68 24.06
N GLU A 131 -41.20 -4.87 24.49
CA GLU A 131 -42.60 -5.13 24.86
C GLU A 131 -43.04 -4.03 25.85
N PRO A 132 -44.18 -3.35 25.59
CA PRO A 132 -44.67 -2.37 26.55
C PRO A 132 -44.89 -3.07 27.89
N PRO A 133 -44.36 -2.54 29.02
CA PRO A 133 -44.49 -3.18 30.31
C PRO A 133 -45.95 -3.23 30.73
N GLY A 134 -46.50 -4.45 30.81
CA GLY A 134 -47.76 -4.77 31.48
C GLY A 134 -49.01 -4.25 30.78
N GLY A 135 -49.80 -5.17 30.21
CA GLY A 135 -51.18 -4.89 29.87
C GLY A 135 -51.94 -4.36 31.08
N LEU A 136 -52.51 -3.16 30.94
CA LEU A 136 -53.60 -2.71 31.79
C LEU A 136 -54.80 -3.61 31.48
N SER A 137 -54.97 -4.67 32.27
CA SER A 137 -56.26 -5.34 32.40
C SER A 137 -57.20 -4.38 33.13
N LEU A 138 -58.08 -3.72 32.36
CA LEU A 138 -59.35 -3.18 32.84
C LEU A 138 -60.35 -4.32 33.03
#